data_AF-K2NRE3-F1
#
_entry.id   AF-K2NRE3-F1
#
_cell.length_a   1.000
_cell.length_b   1.000
_cell.length_c   1.000
_cell.angle_alpha   90.00
_cell.angle_beta   90.00
_cell.angle_gamma   90.00
#
_symmetry.space_group_name_H-M   'P 1'
#
loop_
_entity.id
_entity.type
_entity.pdbx_description
1 polymer ?
#
loop_
_entity_poly.entity_id
_entity_poly.type
_entity_poly.pdbx_seq_one_letter_code
_entity_poly.pdbx_strand_id
1 'polypeptide(L)'
;MPPKLNKVQGGDAKNPASAVPQGGPRRRTRQELEGDTDQPAATHIRVEEARQPQWTMRSTVEEILLEGSTNRAEMRLNDFLRSNVGGRAAVDEDHNVTMEMFVLTPTMFIQDEGLLGLITALSSYQELKMVLEAISKLHLEAVVSLEQWRDYEGKDTVTYFARRKINRVLNQVLSEERRKAEARAEREKQVRLTVTTTIEDALFRGRVRVMHIKLNDFLTMELDGKGILRANRNVILKDFLNNPTSHIQDEGVLREIQAAGRYVRMERAVKEEVIFEEDVRKLLDNGVDNILRWSLAASEVKASVCGITKNSLDAAAEEAGTPMTTSAPTKPEGLYDSVYNVGWHHVVEVPGGEGMGMVLREGEPPQSWTYKKVGDTLEKDDGVEQSGAALPRLMVLTSDKGWPYSWNRWNSGLTNDCYVNCEVDRVWQIVKNDLTKWFSSHGRTINPPGRRLLIGTPGIGKSMAASSYLLYHLLHYDAKQLQMIAYFFADRTFLFDKTAQTVTEYVGESSTLDVVKGLSHRGVRGFIIYDVATNGCQPSSGLPCEGWGMIVVTSPNSKQLRIVGEGSGSRANHN
;
A
#
# COMPACT_ATOMS: atom_id res chain seq x y z
N MET A 1 -27.62 45.65 -28.41
CA MET A 1 -26.97 46.78 -29.12
C MET A 1 -25.65 47.10 -28.42
N PRO A 2 -24.62 47.64 -29.12
CA PRO A 2 -23.31 47.98 -28.56
C PRO A 2 -23.31 49.44 -28.00
N PRO A 3 -22.16 49.98 -27.53
CA PRO A 3 -21.14 50.54 -28.45
C PRO A 3 -19.77 49.84 -28.40
N LYS A 4 -18.91 50.19 -29.37
CA LYS A 4 -17.49 49.79 -29.50
C LYS A 4 -16.66 51.02 -29.89
N LEU A 5 -15.35 50.99 -29.59
CA LEU A 5 -14.16 51.34 -30.41
C LEU A 5 -12.96 51.44 -29.43
N ASN A 6 -11.80 50.77 -29.56
CA ASN A 6 -10.81 50.61 -30.65
C ASN A 6 -10.11 51.95 -31.03
N LYS A 7 -8.77 52.01 -31.28
CA LYS A 7 -7.80 50.95 -31.61
C LYS A 7 -6.32 51.44 -31.53
N VAL A 8 -5.36 50.50 -31.49
CA VAL A 8 -4.00 50.53 -32.14
C VAL A 8 -2.88 51.45 -31.57
N GLN A 9 -1.55 51.21 -31.76
CA GLN A 9 -0.67 50.01 -31.80
C GLN A 9 0.81 50.42 -32.07
N GLY A 10 1.80 49.65 -31.56
CA GLY A 10 3.21 49.69 -32.01
C GLY A 10 4.21 50.40 -31.07
N GLY A 11 5.50 50.04 -31.05
CA GLY A 11 6.16 48.94 -31.75
C GLY A 11 7.69 48.87 -31.55
N ASP A 12 8.22 47.65 -31.62
CA ASP A 12 9.62 47.23 -31.83
C ASP A 12 10.77 47.61 -30.87
N ALA A 13 11.59 46.58 -30.60
CA ALA A 13 12.75 46.60 -29.71
C ALA A 13 14.09 46.62 -30.47
N LYS A 14 15.19 46.94 -29.77
CA LYS A 14 16.49 46.24 -29.87
C LYS A 14 17.53 46.75 -28.86
N ASN A 15 18.20 45.81 -28.18
CA ASN A 15 19.55 46.03 -27.66
C ASN A 15 20.58 45.94 -28.81
N PRO A 16 21.75 46.56 -28.65
CA PRO A 16 22.98 45.76 -28.70
C PRO A 16 23.96 46.12 -27.56
N ALA A 17 25.11 45.45 -27.52
CA ALA A 17 26.03 45.42 -26.37
C ALA A 17 27.50 45.75 -26.73
N SER A 18 28.37 45.70 -25.72
CA SER A 18 29.83 45.58 -25.77
C SER A 18 30.68 46.85 -25.98
N ALA A 19 31.49 47.20 -24.96
CA ALA A 19 32.93 47.42 -25.08
C ALA A 19 33.63 47.50 -23.69
N VAL A 20 34.81 46.89 -23.60
CA VAL A 20 35.78 46.85 -22.48
C VAL A 20 37.15 47.03 -23.18
N PRO A 21 38.19 47.78 -22.71
CA PRO A 21 39.07 47.29 -21.62
C PRO A 21 39.98 48.30 -20.86
N GLN A 22 40.90 47.72 -20.07
CA GLN A 22 42.13 48.27 -19.44
C GLN A 22 41.96 49.00 -18.08
N GLY A 23 42.79 48.73 -17.06
CA GLY A 23 43.87 47.72 -16.95
C GLY A 23 44.45 47.59 -15.53
N GLY A 24 45.08 46.45 -15.22
CA GLY A 24 45.82 46.21 -13.96
C GLY A 24 47.27 46.78 -13.99
N PRO A 25 48.26 46.26 -13.22
CA PRO A 25 48.34 44.94 -12.55
C PRO A 25 48.78 45.06 -11.05
N ARG A 26 49.35 44.10 -10.28
CA ARG A 26 50.16 42.85 -10.46
C ARG A 26 49.93 41.94 -9.21
N ARG A 27 49.71 40.61 -9.36
CA ARG A 27 50.70 39.47 -9.24
C ARG A 27 51.31 39.28 -7.83
N ARG A 28 51.72 38.08 -7.36
CA ARG A 28 51.98 36.70 -7.91
C ARG A 28 52.06 35.73 -6.68
N THR A 29 52.03 34.37 -6.65
CA THR A 29 51.82 33.16 -7.50
C THR A 29 51.64 31.95 -6.50
N ARG A 30 51.45 30.65 -6.82
CA ARG A 30 51.21 29.81 -8.02
C ARG A 30 50.50 28.53 -7.56
N GLN A 31 49.51 28.02 -8.30
CA GLN A 31 49.48 26.59 -8.66
C GLN A 31 48.67 26.41 -9.95
N GLU A 32 49.12 25.50 -10.80
CA GLU A 32 48.58 25.20 -12.12
C GLU A 32 48.48 23.67 -12.25
N LEU A 33 47.41 23.21 -12.90
CA LEU A 33 47.36 22.21 -14.00
C LEU A 33 48.31 20.98 -13.94
N GLU A 34 47.90 19.76 -14.29
CA GLU A 34 46.63 19.28 -14.87
C GLU A 34 46.51 17.76 -14.59
N GLY A 35 45.31 17.18 -14.68
CA GLY A 35 45.08 15.77 -14.33
C GLY A 35 43.70 15.30 -14.77
N ASP A 36 43.55 15.11 -16.08
CA ASP A 36 42.26 14.87 -16.74
C ASP A 36 41.72 13.45 -16.50
N THR A 37 40.52 13.32 -15.92
CA THR A 37 39.75 12.06 -15.83
C THR A 37 38.29 12.36 -15.50
N ASP A 38 37.37 12.05 -16.41
CA ASP A 38 35.92 12.17 -16.18
C ASP A 38 35.40 11.21 -15.10
N GLN A 39 34.75 11.71 -14.06
CA GLN A 39 33.60 11.07 -13.38
C GLN A 39 32.86 12.06 -12.42
N PRO A 40 31.58 11.79 -12.04
CA PRO A 40 30.63 12.86 -11.72
C PRO A 40 30.68 13.39 -10.27
N ALA A 41 30.27 14.65 -10.11
CA ALA A 41 30.14 15.34 -8.83
C ALA A 41 28.95 14.81 -7.99
N ALA A 42 29.23 13.95 -7.01
CA ALA A 42 28.19 13.31 -6.18
C ALA A 42 28.57 13.06 -4.70
N THR A 43 29.51 13.81 -4.10
CA THR A 43 30.17 13.39 -2.85
C THR A 43 30.35 14.46 -1.75
N HIS A 44 29.34 15.32 -1.51
CA HIS A 44 29.36 16.27 -0.38
C HIS A 44 28.11 16.25 0.54
N ILE A 45 27.34 15.15 0.54
CA ILE A 45 26.29 14.91 1.56
C ILE A 45 26.39 13.46 2.07
N ARG A 46 27.48 13.15 2.80
CA ARG A 46 27.66 11.95 3.66
C ARG A 46 29.06 11.94 4.28
N VAL A 47 29.21 12.41 5.52
CA VAL A 47 29.85 11.73 6.68
C VAL A 47 29.52 12.56 7.94
N GLU A 48 28.25 12.54 8.40
CA GLU A 48 27.95 12.82 9.83
C GLU A 48 26.58 12.30 10.33
N GLU A 49 25.97 11.34 9.62
CA GLU A 49 24.99 10.44 10.27
C GLU A 49 25.75 9.46 11.18
N ALA A 50 26.21 9.96 12.32
CA ALA A 50 26.62 9.11 13.43
C ALA A 50 25.44 8.19 13.80
N ARG A 51 25.71 6.89 13.91
CA ARG A 51 24.68 5.87 14.14
C ARG A 51 23.98 6.12 15.48
N GLN A 52 22.82 6.76 15.47
CA GLN A 52 21.97 6.85 16.66
C GLN A 52 21.60 5.43 17.12
N PRO A 53 21.58 5.15 18.44
CA PRO A 53 21.14 3.86 18.95
C PRO A 53 19.73 3.55 18.48
N GLN A 54 19.50 2.34 17.96
CA GLN A 54 18.15 1.87 17.64
C GLN A 54 17.48 1.37 18.92
N TRP A 55 17.02 2.33 19.73
CA TRP A 55 16.26 2.09 20.94
C TRP A 55 15.02 1.23 20.68
N THR A 56 14.67 0.37 21.65
CA THR A 56 13.49 -0.51 21.60
C THR A 56 12.84 -0.61 22.97
N MET A 57 11.63 -1.18 23.05
CA MET A 57 10.96 -1.49 24.33
C MET A 57 11.81 -2.34 25.31
N ARG A 58 12.82 -3.06 24.81
CA ARG A 58 13.73 -3.89 25.62
C ARG A 58 15.01 -3.16 26.09
N SER A 59 15.30 -1.97 25.55
CA SER A 59 16.45 -1.17 25.99
C SER A 59 16.29 -0.76 27.45
N THR A 60 17.40 -0.64 28.17
CA THR A 60 17.35 -0.36 29.62
C THR A 60 17.15 1.13 29.89
N VAL A 61 16.55 1.47 31.03
CA VAL A 61 16.47 2.87 31.47
C VAL A 61 17.86 3.43 31.75
N GLU A 62 18.80 2.59 32.18
CA GLU A 62 20.20 2.90 32.41
C GLU A 62 20.95 3.29 31.13
N GLU A 63 20.86 2.48 30.06
CA GLU A 63 21.45 2.79 28.74
C GLU A 63 20.97 4.16 28.23
N ILE A 64 19.66 4.42 28.38
CA ILE A 64 19.01 5.66 27.94
C ILE A 64 19.43 6.85 28.82
N LEU A 65 19.47 6.67 30.15
CA LEU A 65 19.91 7.72 31.07
C LEU A 65 21.41 8.03 30.92
N LEU A 66 22.23 7.05 30.59
CA LEU A 66 23.66 7.19 30.31
C LEU A 66 23.98 7.60 28.85
N GLU A 67 23.02 7.64 27.91
CA GLU A 67 23.26 8.07 26.52
C GLU A 67 24.06 9.40 26.44
N GLY A 68 25.27 9.37 25.88
CA GLY A 68 26.18 10.54 25.79
C GLY A 68 26.87 10.93 27.12
N SER A 69 26.75 10.12 28.16
CA SER A 69 27.33 10.32 29.51
C SER A 69 28.00 9.07 30.10
N THR A 70 27.87 7.88 29.50
CA THR A 70 28.51 6.62 29.91
C THR A 70 30.00 6.80 30.23
N ASN A 71 30.74 7.45 29.32
CA ASN A 71 32.17 7.75 29.46
C ASN A 71 32.53 8.63 30.68
N ARG A 72 31.54 9.25 31.36
CA ARG A 72 31.75 9.99 32.62
C ARG A 72 31.42 9.17 33.87
N ALA A 73 30.54 8.16 33.78
CA ALA A 73 30.21 7.27 34.90
C ALA A 73 31.34 6.26 35.17
N GLU A 74 31.84 5.65 34.09
CA GLU A 74 32.96 4.71 34.09
C GLU A 74 34.33 5.38 34.35
N MET A 75 34.40 6.71 34.22
CA MET A 75 35.62 7.50 34.42
C MET A 75 36.15 7.34 35.85
N ARG A 76 37.48 7.24 36.00
CA ARG A 76 38.14 7.26 37.30
C ARG A 76 38.10 8.64 37.93
N LEU A 77 37.99 8.72 39.25
CA LEU A 77 37.92 9.98 40.00
C LEU A 77 39.08 10.93 39.65
N ASN A 78 40.31 10.41 39.54
CA ASN A 78 41.47 11.22 39.15
C ASN A 78 41.39 11.78 37.71
N ASP A 79 40.76 11.08 36.76
CA ASP A 79 40.56 11.57 35.40
C ASP A 79 39.41 12.59 35.33
N PHE A 80 38.38 12.43 36.16
CA PHE A 80 37.33 13.44 36.33
C PHE A 80 37.88 14.73 36.95
N LEU A 81 38.71 14.63 37.99
CA LEU A 81 39.40 15.78 38.58
C LEU A 81 40.31 16.46 37.55
N ARG A 82 41.16 15.69 36.86
CA ARG A 82 42.07 16.21 35.83
C ARG A 82 41.33 16.93 34.69
N SER A 83 40.14 16.47 34.32
CA SER A 83 39.34 17.08 33.24
C SER A 83 38.49 18.28 33.67
N ASN A 84 38.13 18.41 34.95
CA ASN A 84 37.24 19.49 35.44
C ASN A 84 37.96 20.57 36.28
N VAL A 85 38.95 20.21 37.11
CA VAL A 85 39.75 21.15 37.93
C VAL A 85 41.22 21.25 37.51
N GLY A 86 41.62 20.44 36.53
CA GLY A 86 43.02 20.33 36.07
C GLY A 86 43.88 19.50 37.02
N GLY A 87 45.19 19.45 36.78
CA GLY A 87 46.16 18.74 37.62
C GLY A 87 46.44 19.36 38.99
N ARG A 88 45.43 20.00 39.63
CA ARG A 88 45.54 20.65 40.95
C ARG A 88 45.06 19.76 42.10
N ALA A 89 44.27 18.73 41.80
CA ALA A 89 43.75 17.78 42.77
C ALA A 89 43.88 16.37 42.21
N ALA A 90 44.24 15.43 43.08
CA ALA A 90 44.24 14.00 42.84
C ALA A 90 44.08 13.29 44.20
N VAL A 91 43.40 12.16 44.21
CA VAL A 91 43.41 11.19 45.31
C VAL A 91 44.50 10.14 45.08
N ASP A 92 44.87 9.40 46.12
CA ASP A 92 45.70 8.20 45.98
C ASP A 92 44.99 7.09 45.18
N GLU A 93 45.72 6.02 44.86
CA GLU A 93 45.19 4.95 43.99
C GLU A 93 44.13 4.08 44.68
N ASP A 94 44.13 3.97 46.01
CA ASP A 94 43.14 3.19 46.77
C ASP A 94 41.77 3.90 46.79
N HIS A 95 41.77 5.24 46.81
CA HIS A 95 40.54 6.05 46.73
C HIS A 95 40.16 6.44 45.28
N ASN A 96 40.97 6.08 44.27
CA ASN A 96 40.74 6.40 42.85
C ASN A 96 39.66 5.52 42.20
N VAL A 97 38.44 5.50 42.76
CA VAL A 97 37.30 4.70 42.27
C VAL A 97 36.68 5.26 40.97
N THR A 98 35.69 4.55 40.41
CA THR A 98 34.84 5.11 39.34
C THR A 98 33.97 6.25 39.86
N MET A 99 33.63 7.18 38.99
CA MET A 99 32.73 8.29 39.32
C MET A 99 31.34 7.80 39.72
N GLU A 100 30.87 6.67 39.21
CA GLU A 100 29.67 5.98 39.69
C GLU A 100 29.71 5.72 41.20
N MET A 101 30.75 5.01 41.68
CA MET A 101 30.92 4.67 43.09
C MET A 101 31.14 5.92 43.96
N PHE A 102 31.92 6.88 43.44
CA PHE A 102 32.19 8.14 44.13
C PHE A 102 30.93 8.97 44.34
N VAL A 103 30.11 9.19 43.29
CA VAL A 103 28.95 10.09 43.33
C VAL A 103 27.88 9.66 44.34
N LEU A 104 27.74 8.35 44.55
CA LEU A 104 26.79 7.78 45.52
C LEU A 104 27.27 7.88 46.97
N THR A 105 28.58 7.83 47.22
CA THR A 105 29.16 7.79 48.59
C THR A 105 30.45 8.62 48.75
N PRO A 106 30.49 9.90 48.35
CA PRO A 106 31.75 10.61 48.11
C PRO A 106 32.58 10.85 49.38
N THR A 107 31.94 10.93 50.54
CA THR A 107 32.58 11.07 51.86
C THR A 107 33.36 9.83 52.30
N MET A 108 33.16 8.67 51.66
CA MET A 108 34.00 7.48 51.85
C MET A 108 35.37 7.63 51.19
N PHE A 109 35.50 8.50 50.18
CA PHE A 109 36.68 8.62 49.33
C PHE A 109 37.41 9.96 49.49
N ILE A 110 36.70 11.02 49.86
CA ILE A 110 37.29 12.33 50.17
C ILE A 110 36.71 12.83 51.51
N GLN A 111 37.58 12.93 52.52
CA GLN A 111 37.25 13.47 53.85
C GLN A 111 37.50 14.99 53.96
N ASP A 112 38.17 15.60 52.98
CA ASP A 112 38.33 17.05 52.89
C ASP A 112 37.02 17.70 52.42
N GLU A 113 36.28 18.32 53.35
CA GLU A 113 35.01 18.99 53.08
C GLU A 113 35.14 20.15 52.07
N GLY A 114 36.30 20.81 52.00
CA GLY A 114 36.55 21.92 51.09
C GLY A 114 36.74 21.44 49.65
N LEU A 115 37.58 20.41 49.46
CA LEU A 115 37.74 19.74 48.17
C LEU A 115 36.43 19.07 47.72
N LEU A 116 35.73 18.40 48.62
CA LEU A 116 34.43 17.78 48.34
C LEU A 116 33.38 18.83 47.96
N GLY A 117 33.33 19.98 48.65
CA GLY A 117 32.47 21.11 48.30
C GLY A 117 32.75 21.65 46.89
N LEU A 118 34.03 21.78 46.50
CA LEU A 118 34.42 22.20 45.16
C LEU A 118 34.01 21.19 44.08
N ILE A 119 34.20 19.88 44.34
CA ILE A 119 33.84 18.82 43.39
C ILE A 119 32.32 18.72 43.23
N THR A 120 31.58 18.74 44.32
CA THR A 120 30.11 18.65 44.29
C THR A 120 29.45 19.89 43.68
N ALA A 121 30.10 21.06 43.69
CA ALA A 121 29.63 22.25 43.01
C ALA A 121 29.77 22.21 41.46
N LEU A 122 30.48 21.24 40.89
CA LEU A 122 30.66 21.12 39.44
C LEU A 122 29.36 20.70 38.75
N SER A 123 28.97 21.41 37.68
CA SER A 123 27.80 21.04 36.86
C SER A 123 27.88 19.62 36.32
N SER A 124 29.07 19.17 35.93
CA SER A 124 29.34 17.80 35.45
C SER A 124 29.17 16.73 36.53
N TYR A 125 29.42 17.06 37.81
CA TYR A 125 29.12 16.20 38.95
C TYR A 125 27.60 16.15 39.20
N GLN A 126 26.93 17.31 39.19
CA GLN A 126 25.48 17.39 39.42
C GLN A 126 24.66 16.71 38.31
N GLU A 127 25.06 16.85 37.05
CA GLU A 127 24.50 16.11 35.90
C GLU A 127 24.59 14.60 36.12
N LEU A 128 25.78 14.09 36.46
CA LEU A 128 26.02 12.67 36.69
C LEU A 128 25.26 12.17 37.93
N LYS A 129 25.20 12.97 39.00
CA LYS A 129 24.44 12.66 40.22
C LYS A 129 22.95 12.51 39.95
N MET A 130 22.32 13.47 39.25
CA MET A 130 20.89 13.38 38.89
C MET A 130 20.56 12.17 38.02
N VAL A 131 21.53 11.68 37.23
CA VAL A 131 21.40 10.47 36.40
C VAL A 131 21.52 9.21 37.27
N LEU A 132 22.56 9.09 38.08
CA LEU A 132 22.81 7.90 38.89
C LEU A 132 21.76 7.72 40.00
N GLU A 133 21.36 8.78 40.70
CA GLU A 133 20.27 8.71 41.69
C GLU A 133 18.95 8.26 41.05
N ALA A 134 18.67 8.65 39.80
CA ALA A 134 17.50 8.18 39.06
C ALA A 134 17.62 6.70 38.66
N ILE A 135 18.80 6.24 38.21
CA ILE A 135 19.05 4.82 37.88
C ILE A 135 18.90 3.95 39.13
N SER A 136 19.60 4.27 40.23
CA SER A 136 19.51 3.52 41.49
C SER A 136 18.07 3.45 42.01
N LYS A 137 17.31 4.56 41.94
CA LYS A 137 15.90 4.59 42.33
C LYS A 137 15.03 3.69 41.44
N LEU A 138 15.17 3.80 40.12
CA LEU A 138 14.38 2.99 39.18
C LEU A 138 14.67 1.50 39.36
N HIS A 139 15.92 1.12 39.59
CA HIS A 139 16.31 -0.26 39.88
C HIS A 139 15.76 -0.77 41.23
N LEU A 140 15.72 0.07 42.28
CA LEU A 140 15.05 -0.26 43.55
C LEU A 140 13.53 -0.45 43.40
N GLU A 141 12.90 0.28 42.49
CA GLU A 141 11.48 0.14 42.14
C GLU A 141 11.24 -0.89 40.99
N ALA A 142 12.25 -1.70 40.66
CA ALA A 142 12.23 -2.77 39.65
C ALA A 142 11.90 -2.34 38.20
N VAL A 143 12.09 -1.06 37.88
CA VAL A 143 11.97 -0.48 36.55
C VAL A 143 13.35 -0.48 35.87
N VAL A 144 13.69 -1.56 35.16
CA VAL A 144 14.97 -1.69 34.44
C VAL A 144 14.85 -1.45 32.93
N SER A 145 13.67 -1.67 32.32
CA SER A 145 13.45 -1.53 30.87
C SER A 145 12.53 -0.38 30.47
N LEU A 146 12.63 0.04 29.21
CA LEU A 146 11.75 1.04 28.60
C LEU A 146 10.27 0.61 28.60
N GLU A 147 10.00 -0.70 28.46
CA GLU A 147 8.66 -1.29 28.63
C GLU A 147 8.14 -1.17 30.06
N GLN A 148 8.96 -1.44 31.08
CA GLN A 148 8.53 -1.24 32.47
C GLN A 148 8.32 0.24 32.78
N TRP A 149 9.16 1.11 32.23
CA TRP A 149 8.99 2.56 32.35
C TRP A 149 7.69 3.04 31.69
N ARG A 150 7.20 2.42 30.60
CA ARG A 150 5.89 2.77 30.01
C ARG A 150 4.79 2.74 31.06
N ASP A 151 4.68 1.65 31.81
CA ASP A 151 3.56 1.35 32.71
C ASP A 151 3.78 1.79 34.17
N TYR A 152 4.95 2.36 34.50
CA TYR A 152 5.32 2.82 35.84
C TYR A 152 4.48 4.02 36.32
N GLU A 153 3.88 3.89 37.51
CA GLU A 153 3.03 4.93 38.14
C GLU A 153 3.87 6.08 38.76
N GLY A 154 5.08 5.79 39.25
CA GLY A 154 5.89 6.73 40.05
C GLY A 154 6.65 7.82 39.28
N LYS A 155 6.31 8.10 38.01
CA LYS A 155 7.07 9.04 37.13
C LYS A 155 7.16 10.47 37.66
N ASP A 156 6.20 10.92 38.47
CA ASP A 156 6.24 12.23 39.13
C ASP A 156 7.21 12.28 40.34
N THR A 157 7.76 11.13 40.74
CA THR A 157 8.77 11.03 41.82
C THR A 157 10.21 10.91 41.30
N VAL A 158 10.41 10.89 39.99
CA VAL A 158 11.71 10.83 39.31
C VAL A 158 12.11 12.23 38.84
N THR A 159 13.41 12.54 38.83
CA THR A 159 13.90 13.88 38.44
C THR A 159 13.41 14.26 37.04
N TYR A 160 12.97 15.51 36.85
CA TYR A 160 12.42 15.98 35.58
C TYR A 160 13.39 15.76 34.40
N PHE A 161 14.69 15.90 34.65
CA PHE A 161 15.76 15.62 33.68
C PHE A 161 15.74 14.16 33.21
N ALA A 162 15.77 13.20 34.15
CA ALA A 162 15.75 11.77 33.86
C ALA A 162 14.45 11.37 33.15
N ARG A 163 13.29 11.78 33.69
CA ARG A 163 11.97 11.54 33.08
C ARG A 163 11.92 12.01 31.63
N ARG A 164 12.31 13.25 31.36
CA ARG A 164 12.29 13.84 30.01
C ARG A 164 13.19 13.08 29.04
N LYS A 165 14.32 12.56 29.50
CA LYS A 165 15.25 11.77 28.66
C LYS A 165 14.66 10.41 28.29
N ILE A 166 14.10 9.67 29.25
CA ILE A 166 13.48 8.36 28.97
C ILE A 166 12.20 8.52 28.12
N ASN A 167 11.36 9.51 28.43
CA ASN A 167 10.15 9.81 27.64
C ASN A 167 10.46 10.19 26.19
N ARG A 168 11.54 10.94 25.93
CA ARG A 168 11.99 11.25 24.56
C ARG A 168 12.22 9.98 23.76
N VAL A 169 12.91 9.00 24.36
CA VAL A 169 13.20 7.71 23.71
C VAL A 169 11.95 6.85 23.57
N LEU A 170 11.11 6.73 24.62
CA LEU A 170 9.85 6.00 24.55
C LEU A 170 8.93 6.56 23.45
N ASN A 171 8.83 7.88 23.33
CA ASN A 171 8.01 8.52 22.32
C ASN A 171 8.60 8.36 20.91
N GLN A 172 9.93 8.27 20.76
CA GLN A 172 10.58 7.92 19.50
C GLN A 172 10.28 6.47 19.09
N VAL A 173 10.37 5.52 20.02
CA VAL A 173 10.03 4.09 19.77
C VAL A 173 8.56 3.95 19.39
N LEU A 174 7.64 4.48 20.20
CA LEU A 174 6.19 4.44 19.94
C LEU A 174 5.82 5.14 18.62
N SER A 175 6.42 6.27 18.29
CA SER A 175 6.17 6.98 17.03
C SER A 175 6.65 6.19 15.82
N GLU A 176 7.79 5.50 15.93
CA GLU A 176 8.33 4.69 14.84
C GLU A 176 7.58 3.36 14.68
N GLU A 177 7.14 2.72 15.76
CA GLU A 177 6.22 1.57 15.73
C GLU A 177 4.87 1.96 15.11
N ARG A 178 4.30 3.10 15.52
CA ARG A 178 3.09 3.67 14.94
C ARG A 178 3.29 3.99 13.45
N ARG A 179 4.37 4.67 13.06
CA ARG A 179 4.68 4.98 11.66
C ARG A 179 4.86 3.70 10.83
N LYS A 180 5.43 2.63 11.40
CA LYS A 180 5.51 1.30 10.76
C LYS A 180 4.16 0.61 10.67
N ALA A 181 3.24 0.81 11.62
CA ALA A 181 1.87 0.30 11.56
C ALA A 181 1.03 1.07 10.52
N GLU A 182 1.07 2.40 10.56
CA GLU A 182 0.42 3.28 9.60
C GLU A 182 0.97 3.07 8.18
N ALA A 183 2.28 2.92 7.99
CA ALA A 183 2.86 2.61 6.66
C ALA A 183 2.59 1.17 6.17
N ARG A 184 2.23 0.23 7.05
CA ARG A 184 1.70 -1.09 6.64
C ARG A 184 0.24 -0.97 6.24
N ALA A 185 -0.58 -0.35 7.10
CA ALA A 185 -1.96 -0.03 6.80
C ALA A 185 -2.10 0.77 5.50
N GLU A 186 -1.24 1.77 5.24
CA GLU A 186 -1.23 2.58 4.01
C GLU A 186 -0.88 1.76 2.76
N ARG A 187 0.06 0.80 2.87
CA ARG A 187 0.34 -0.16 1.78
C ARG A 187 -0.83 -1.10 1.51
N GLU A 188 -1.64 -1.38 2.53
CA GLU A 188 -2.90 -2.11 2.44
C GLU A 188 -4.09 -1.19 2.05
N LYS A 189 -3.91 0.14 2.11
CA LYS A 189 -4.93 1.19 1.91
C LYS A 189 -4.60 2.20 0.82
N GLN A 190 -3.80 1.84 -0.17
CA GLN A 190 -3.81 2.51 -1.49
C GLN A 190 -5.12 2.25 -2.28
N VAL A 191 -6.20 1.93 -1.58
CA VAL A 191 -7.59 2.00 -2.03
C VAL A 191 -7.98 3.47 -2.03
N ARG A 192 -7.68 4.15 -3.15
CA ARG A 192 -8.36 5.41 -3.51
C ARG A 192 -9.87 5.21 -3.36
N LEU A 193 -10.56 6.16 -2.72
CA LEU A 193 -11.99 6.03 -2.42
C LEU A 193 -12.78 5.69 -3.70
N THR A 194 -13.64 4.67 -3.60
CA THR A 194 -14.51 4.21 -4.67
C THR A 194 -15.96 4.37 -4.26
N VAL A 195 -16.88 4.32 -5.23
CA VAL A 195 -18.32 4.30 -4.95
C VAL A 195 -18.75 3.07 -4.12
N THR A 196 -17.92 2.03 -4.06
CA THR A 196 -18.11 0.84 -3.22
C THR A 196 -17.43 0.90 -1.84
N THR A 197 -16.66 1.95 -1.52
CA THR A 197 -16.07 2.12 -0.19
C THR A 197 -17.18 2.28 0.86
N THR A 198 -17.03 1.62 2.02
CA THR A 198 -18.02 1.69 3.10
C THR A 198 -18.07 3.11 3.68
N ILE A 199 -19.20 3.48 4.29
CA ILE A 199 -19.30 4.78 4.98
C ILE A 199 -18.34 4.90 6.17
N GLU A 200 -17.99 3.78 6.82
CA GLU A 200 -16.99 3.76 7.89
C GLU A 200 -15.58 4.03 7.33
N ASP A 201 -15.17 3.28 6.29
CA ASP A 201 -13.87 3.47 5.64
C ASP A 201 -13.72 4.88 5.06
N ALA A 202 -14.80 5.47 4.54
CA ALA A 202 -14.79 6.83 4.00
C ALA A 202 -14.65 7.92 5.07
N LEU A 203 -15.32 7.76 6.23
CA LEU A 203 -15.25 8.72 7.35
C LEU A 203 -13.92 8.65 8.10
N PHE A 204 -13.49 7.45 8.46
CA PHE A 204 -12.24 7.26 9.21
C PHE A 204 -11.00 7.22 8.31
N ARG A 205 -11.16 7.04 6.98
CA ARG A 205 -10.07 6.87 5.99
C ARG A 205 -9.02 5.84 6.43
N GLY A 206 -9.50 4.77 7.06
CA GLY A 206 -8.66 3.72 7.64
C GLY A 206 -7.64 4.17 8.69
N ARG A 207 -7.77 5.38 9.25
CA ARG A 207 -6.91 5.87 10.35
C ARG A 207 -7.11 5.02 11.61
N VAL A 208 -6.10 5.00 12.48
CA VAL A 208 -6.24 4.40 13.82
C VAL A 208 -7.24 5.26 14.60
N ARG A 209 -8.39 4.68 14.98
CA ARG A 209 -9.42 5.39 15.76
C ARG A 209 -8.85 5.81 17.11
N VAL A 210 -8.76 7.11 17.31
CA VAL A 210 -8.17 7.79 18.46
C VAL A 210 -8.95 7.50 19.74
N MET A 211 -10.28 7.34 19.66
CA MET A 211 -11.15 7.06 20.82
C MET A 211 -10.86 5.72 21.52
N HIS A 212 -10.18 4.79 20.84
CA HIS A 212 -9.79 3.47 21.35
C HIS A 212 -8.37 3.42 21.93
N ILE A 213 -7.60 4.51 21.86
CA ILE A 213 -6.30 4.63 22.53
C ILE A 213 -6.51 4.58 24.05
N LYS A 214 -5.61 3.95 24.80
CA LYS A 214 -5.70 3.94 26.28
C LYS A 214 -5.18 5.24 26.88
N LEU A 215 -5.74 5.63 28.02
CA LEU A 215 -5.38 6.86 28.72
C LEU A 215 -3.87 6.95 29.00
N ASN A 216 -3.25 5.92 29.58
CA ASN A 216 -1.82 5.94 29.89
C ASN A 216 -0.93 6.11 28.65
N ASP A 217 -1.34 5.56 27.50
CA ASP A 217 -0.59 5.65 26.24
C ASP A 217 -0.56 7.12 25.79
N PHE A 218 -1.72 7.80 25.83
CA PHE A 218 -1.83 9.23 25.58
C PHE A 218 -1.07 10.07 26.61
N LEU A 219 -1.24 9.82 27.91
CA LEU A 219 -0.53 10.56 28.96
C LEU A 219 0.99 10.46 28.79
N THR A 220 1.49 9.26 28.46
CA THR A 220 2.92 9.01 28.19
C THR A 220 3.40 9.76 26.95
N MET A 221 2.70 9.63 25.82
CA MET A 221 3.11 10.23 24.55
C MET A 221 3.03 11.77 24.54
N GLU A 222 1.98 12.33 25.14
CA GLU A 222 1.60 13.72 24.93
C GLU A 222 1.80 14.62 26.18
N LEU A 223 1.87 14.04 27.39
CA LEU A 223 1.88 14.76 28.68
C LEU A 223 2.97 14.24 29.66
N ASP A 224 4.10 13.75 29.12
CA ASP A 224 5.27 13.26 29.88
C ASP A 224 4.97 12.14 30.91
N GLY A 225 3.83 11.45 30.77
CA GLY A 225 3.39 10.41 31.70
C GLY A 225 2.88 10.94 33.05
N LYS A 226 2.60 12.24 33.17
CA LYS A 226 1.98 12.82 34.36
C LYS A 226 0.56 12.28 34.53
N GLY A 227 0.22 11.84 35.75
CA GLY A 227 -1.11 11.30 36.07
C GLY A 227 -1.42 9.90 35.52
N ILE A 228 -0.39 9.11 35.14
CA ILE A 228 -0.57 7.71 34.75
C ILE A 228 -1.30 6.92 35.84
N LEU A 229 -2.23 6.07 35.42
CA LEU A 229 -3.04 5.24 36.29
C LEU A 229 -2.54 3.79 36.28
N ARG A 230 -2.80 3.04 37.36
CA ARG A 230 -2.60 1.58 37.35
C ARG A 230 -3.34 0.90 36.20
N ALA A 231 -2.81 -0.21 35.70
CA ALA A 231 -3.38 -0.93 34.55
C ALA A 231 -4.87 -1.30 34.70
N ASN A 232 -5.36 -1.54 35.91
CA ASN A 232 -6.78 -1.80 36.20
C ASN A 232 -7.69 -0.55 36.21
N ARG A 233 -7.14 0.64 36.00
CA ARG A 233 -7.83 1.93 35.85
C ARG A 233 -7.59 2.57 34.47
N ASN A 234 -6.74 1.97 33.63
CA ASN A 234 -6.34 2.49 32.33
C ASN A 234 -7.41 2.24 31.25
N VAL A 235 -8.44 3.09 31.24
CA VAL A 235 -9.56 3.06 30.28
C VAL A 235 -9.18 3.63 28.90
N ILE A 236 -10.05 3.43 27.90
CA ILE A 236 -9.92 4.10 26.60
C ILE A 236 -10.31 5.58 26.69
N LEU A 237 -9.80 6.40 25.78
CA LEU A 237 -10.05 7.84 25.78
C LEU A 237 -11.54 8.20 25.61
N LYS A 238 -12.33 7.38 24.91
CA LYS A 238 -13.80 7.54 24.83
C LYS A 238 -14.45 7.60 26.22
N ASP A 239 -14.10 6.65 27.08
CA ASP A 239 -14.71 6.52 28.41
C ASP A 239 -14.15 7.57 29.36
N PHE A 240 -12.84 7.84 29.29
CA PHE A 240 -12.20 8.89 30.08
C PHE A 240 -12.84 10.27 29.84
N LEU A 241 -13.05 10.64 28.58
CA LEU A 241 -13.59 11.96 28.21
C LEU A 241 -15.09 12.12 28.57
N ASN A 242 -15.81 11.02 28.79
CA ASN A 242 -17.18 11.06 29.30
C ASN A 242 -17.23 11.43 30.80
N ASN A 243 -16.21 11.07 31.60
CA ASN A 243 -16.15 11.41 33.02
C ASN A 243 -14.70 11.49 33.57
N PRO A 244 -13.92 12.54 33.24
CA PRO A 244 -12.49 12.59 33.59
C PRO A 244 -12.22 12.51 35.10
N THR A 245 -13.12 13.08 35.91
CA THR A 245 -13.04 13.15 37.37
C THR A 245 -13.25 11.81 38.08
N SER A 246 -13.87 10.80 37.44
CA SER A 246 -13.91 9.45 38.01
C SER A 246 -12.62 8.66 37.81
N HIS A 247 -11.72 9.11 36.92
CA HIS A 247 -10.46 8.42 36.61
C HIS A 247 -9.24 9.10 37.24
N ILE A 248 -9.19 10.44 37.22
CA ILE A 248 -8.14 11.23 37.85
C ILE A 248 -8.75 12.03 39.00
N GLN A 249 -8.49 11.57 40.24
CA GLN A 249 -9.04 12.16 41.47
C GLN A 249 -8.25 13.40 41.95
N ASP A 250 -7.01 13.57 41.51
CA ASP A 250 -6.23 14.78 41.77
C ASP A 250 -6.69 15.89 40.81
N GLU A 251 -7.44 16.86 41.33
CA GLU A 251 -7.93 17.99 40.55
C GLU A 251 -6.82 18.89 40.00
N GLY A 252 -5.65 18.97 40.67
CA GLY A 252 -4.52 19.76 40.21
C GLY A 252 -3.92 19.15 38.94
N VAL A 253 -3.63 17.85 39.00
CA VAL A 253 -3.16 17.05 37.86
C VAL A 253 -4.20 17.07 36.74
N LEU A 254 -5.49 16.90 37.03
CA LEU A 254 -6.55 16.93 36.02
C LEU A 254 -6.68 18.32 35.35
N ARG A 255 -6.60 19.42 36.11
CA ARG A 255 -6.61 20.78 35.54
C ARG A 255 -5.40 21.04 34.64
N GLU A 256 -4.21 20.58 35.01
CA GLU A 256 -3.02 20.69 34.15
C GLU A 256 -3.15 19.87 32.86
N ILE A 257 -3.68 18.64 32.95
CA ILE A 257 -3.97 17.77 31.79
C ILE A 257 -4.96 18.46 30.85
N GLN A 258 -6.05 19.02 31.39
CA GLN A 258 -7.09 19.71 30.60
C GLN A 258 -6.60 21.04 30.00
N ALA A 259 -5.72 21.77 30.69
CA ALA A 259 -5.10 23.00 30.19
C ALA A 259 -4.09 22.75 29.04
N ALA A 260 -3.59 21.52 28.89
CA ALA A 260 -2.66 21.19 27.82
C ALA A 260 -3.37 21.21 26.46
N GLY A 261 -2.89 22.06 25.53
CA GLY A 261 -3.44 22.14 24.17
C GLY A 261 -3.37 20.84 23.34
N ARG A 262 -2.70 19.80 23.85
CA ARG A 262 -2.73 18.43 23.30
C ARG A 262 -4.02 17.69 23.71
N TYR A 263 -4.45 17.81 24.96
CA TYR A 263 -5.73 17.29 25.45
C TYR A 263 -6.90 17.91 24.67
N VAL A 264 -6.91 19.23 24.45
CA VAL A 264 -7.99 19.90 23.71
C VAL A 264 -8.11 19.40 22.26
N ARG A 265 -6.99 19.10 21.59
CA ARG A 265 -6.99 18.47 20.26
C ARG A 265 -7.49 17.02 20.31
N MET A 266 -7.07 16.28 21.32
CA MET A 266 -7.44 14.89 21.56
C MET A 266 -8.95 14.75 21.82
N GLU A 267 -9.47 15.55 22.75
CA GLU A 267 -10.89 15.65 23.10
C GLU A 267 -11.75 15.96 21.86
N ARG A 268 -11.33 16.92 21.04
CA ARG A 268 -12.03 17.24 19.79
C ARG A 268 -12.06 16.04 18.83
N ALA A 269 -10.92 15.39 18.61
CA ALA A 269 -10.84 14.24 17.72
C ALA A 269 -11.75 13.08 18.17
N VAL A 270 -11.75 12.74 19.47
CA VAL A 270 -12.62 11.70 20.02
C VAL A 270 -14.10 12.09 19.89
N LYS A 271 -14.46 13.36 20.08
CA LYS A 271 -15.85 13.84 19.86
C LYS A 271 -16.28 13.71 18.40
N GLU A 272 -15.40 14.03 17.45
CA GLU A 272 -15.67 13.83 16.01
C GLU A 272 -15.82 12.33 15.66
N GLU A 273 -14.96 11.44 16.20
CA GLU A 273 -15.07 9.99 15.99
C GLU A 273 -16.34 9.35 16.59
N VAL A 274 -16.79 9.82 17.76
CA VAL A 274 -18.03 9.34 18.40
C VAL A 274 -19.27 9.78 17.60
N ILE A 275 -19.27 10.99 17.04
CA ILE A 275 -20.32 11.45 16.12
C ILE A 275 -20.38 10.55 14.88
N PHE A 276 -19.23 10.23 14.28
CA PHE A 276 -19.16 9.31 13.14
C PHE A 276 -19.68 7.90 13.49
N GLU A 277 -19.33 7.35 14.65
CA GLU A 277 -19.82 6.03 15.08
C GLU A 277 -21.33 6.00 15.36
N GLU A 278 -21.92 7.12 15.78
CA GLU A 278 -23.38 7.24 15.93
C GLU A 278 -24.09 7.38 14.59
N ASP A 279 -23.59 8.23 13.70
CA ASP A 279 -24.20 8.49 12.40
C ASP A 279 -24.04 7.33 11.42
N VAL A 280 -22.92 6.59 11.45
CA VAL A 280 -22.75 5.34 10.69
C VAL A 280 -23.86 4.35 11.03
N ARG A 281 -24.25 4.23 12.31
CA ARG A 281 -25.36 3.37 12.73
C ARG A 281 -26.68 3.82 12.11
N LYS A 282 -27.02 5.11 12.23
CA LYS A 282 -28.24 5.69 11.62
C LYS A 282 -28.30 5.46 10.12
N LEU A 283 -27.17 5.55 9.42
CA LEU A 283 -27.09 5.31 7.99
C LEU A 283 -27.29 3.83 7.65
N LEU A 284 -26.65 2.91 8.38
CA LEU A 284 -26.86 1.47 8.23
C LEU A 284 -28.32 1.06 8.50
N ASP A 285 -28.96 1.63 9.54
CA ASP A 285 -30.38 1.43 9.86
C ASP A 285 -31.30 1.93 8.72
N ASN A 286 -30.87 2.95 7.96
CA ASN A 286 -31.54 3.44 6.75
C ASN A 286 -31.06 2.73 5.45
N GLY A 287 -30.28 1.66 5.57
CA GLY A 287 -29.79 0.88 4.43
C GLY A 287 -28.74 1.59 3.57
N VAL A 288 -28.01 2.56 4.13
CA VAL A 288 -26.88 3.27 3.50
C VAL A 288 -25.57 2.71 4.09
N ASP A 289 -24.89 1.87 3.34
CA ASP A 289 -23.68 1.12 3.75
C ASP A 289 -22.39 1.62 3.08
N ASN A 290 -22.50 2.27 1.92
CA ASN A 290 -21.36 2.69 1.08
C ASN A 290 -21.61 4.04 0.39
N ILE A 291 -20.55 4.59 -0.22
CA ILE A 291 -20.57 5.91 -0.87
C ILE A 291 -21.54 6.03 -2.05
N LEU A 292 -21.83 4.94 -2.78
CA LEU A 292 -22.88 4.93 -3.81
C LEU A 292 -24.26 5.13 -3.18
N ARG A 293 -24.56 4.41 -2.10
CA ARG A 293 -25.84 4.57 -1.38
C ARG A 293 -25.94 5.91 -0.69
N TRP A 294 -24.85 6.45 -0.15
CA TRP A 294 -24.83 7.83 0.36
C TRP A 294 -25.14 8.83 -0.76
N SER A 295 -24.50 8.70 -1.93
CA SER A 295 -24.76 9.57 -3.09
C SER A 295 -26.24 9.60 -3.44
N LEU A 296 -26.88 8.41 -3.50
CA LEU A 296 -28.29 8.21 -3.85
C LEU A 296 -29.30 8.40 -2.70
N ALA A 297 -28.86 8.68 -1.47
CA ALA A 297 -29.74 8.76 -0.30
C ALA A 297 -30.70 9.96 -0.38
N ALA A 298 -31.94 9.76 0.10
CA ALA A 298 -32.97 10.80 0.17
C ALA A 298 -32.55 11.96 1.09
N SER A 299 -33.10 13.16 0.87
CA SER A 299 -32.75 14.38 1.61
C SER A 299 -32.94 14.24 3.12
N GLU A 300 -33.94 13.48 3.53
CA GLU A 300 -34.32 13.18 4.91
C GLU A 300 -33.24 12.32 5.59
N VAL A 301 -32.69 11.33 4.87
CA VAL A 301 -31.59 10.47 5.35
C VAL A 301 -30.27 11.25 5.40
N LYS A 302 -30.04 12.17 4.45
CA LYS A 302 -28.88 13.09 4.51
C LYS A 302 -29.02 14.19 5.58
N ALA A 303 -30.20 14.34 6.20
CA ALA A 303 -30.48 15.31 7.26
C ALA A 303 -30.52 14.69 8.67
N SER A 304 -30.53 13.35 8.80
CA SER A 304 -30.51 12.66 10.10
C SER A 304 -29.12 12.49 10.71
N VAL A 305 -28.07 12.81 9.95
CA VAL A 305 -26.66 12.78 10.35
C VAL A 305 -26.11 14.18 10.65
N CYS A 306 -25.05 14.26 11.46
CA CYS A 306 -24.36 15.50 11.77
C CYS A 306 -23.75 16.14 10.52
N GLY A 307 -23.69 17.47 10.49
CA GLY A 307 -23.10 18.24 9.38
C GLY A 307 -21.62 17.91 9.10
N ILE A 308 -20.85 17.50 10.11
CA ILE A 308 -19.45 17.06 9.90
C ILE A 308 -19.45 15.75 9.11
N THR A 309 -20.21 14.75 9.56
CA THR A 309 -20.39 13.45 8.89
C THR A 309 -20.88 13.63 7.46
N LYS A 310 -21.90 14.49 7.27
CA LYS A 310 -22.44 14.84 5.95
C LYS A 310 -21.34 15.41 5.05
N ASN A 311 -20.64 16.45 5.48
CA ASN A 311 -19.60 17.10 4.68
C ASN A 311 -18.45 16.13 4.35
N SER A 312 -18.09 15.22 5.27
CA SER A 312 -17.07 14.20 5.03
C SER A 312 -17.52 13.12 4.04
N LEU A 313 -18.78 12.69 4.08
CA LEU A 313 -19.34 11.72 3.13
C LEU A 313 -19.63 12.36 1.76
N ASP A 314 -20.07 13.61 1.70
CA ASP A 314 -20.22 14.36 0.45
C ASP A 314 -18.83 14.60 -0.19
N ALA A 315 -17.80 14.98 0.58
CA ALA A 315 -16.42 15.06 0.05
C ALA A 315 -15.83 13.70 -0.36
N ALA A 316 -16.19 12.61 0.32
CA ALA A 316 -15.82 11.25 -0.09
C ALA A 316 -16.58 10.79 -1.35
N ALA A 317 -17.82 11.23 -1.54
CA ALA A 317 -18.60 11.04 -2.75
C ALA A 317 -18.10 11.90 -3.91
N GLU A 318 -17.60 13.10 -3.66
CA GLU A 318 -16.84 13.88 -4.64
C GLU A 318 -15.51 13.20 -4.98
N GLU A 319 -14.74 12.66 -4.03
CA GLU A 319 -13.48 11.96 -4.32
C GLU A 319 -13.69 10.66 -5.11
N ALA A 320 -14.66 9.83 -4.70
CA ALA A 320 -15.05 8.62 -5.42
C ALA A 320 -15.75 8.93 -6.76
N GLY A 321 -16.47 10.06 -6.82
CA GLY A 321 -17.13 10.61 -8.00
C GLY A 321 -16.19 11.37 -8.93
N THR A 322 -14.98 11.71 -8.50
CA THR A 322 -13.88 12.14 -9.38
C THR A 322 -13.18 10.90 -9.94
N PRO A 323 -13.46 10.51 -11.21
CA PRO A 323 -12.48 9.76 -11.96
C PRO A 323 -11.17 10.57 -12.04
N MET A 324 -10.00 9.91 -11.98
CA MET A 324 -8.68 10.56 -12.07
C MET A 324 -8.44 11.09 -13.49
N THR A 325 -9.12 12.19 -13.81
CA THR A 325 -9.70 12.42 -15.14
C THR A 325 -10.73 11.35 -15.49
N THR A 326 -11.93 11.73 -15.95
CA THR A 326 -12.59 10.91 -16.97
C THR A 326 -11.77 11.09 -18.24
N SER A 327 -10.66 10.37 -18.35
CA SER A 327 -9.97 10.22 -19.63
C SER A 327 -11.01 9.66 -20.59
N ALA A 328 -11.44 10.47 -21.56
CA ALA A 328 -12.43 10.05 -22.54
C ALA A 328 -11.98 8.71 -23.13
N PRO A 329 -12.85 7.68 -23.16
CA PRO A 329 -12.48 6.27 -23.28
C PRO A 329 -11.29 6.06 -24.22
N THR A 330 -10.14 5.67 -23.66
CA THR A 330 -8.89 5.66 -24.42
C THR A 330 -9.05 4.70 -25.59
N LYS A 331 -8.76 5.17 -26.79
CA LYS A 331 -8.68 4.34 -27.99
C LYS A 331 -7.21 4.08 -28.30
N PRO A 332 -6.59 3.04 -27.72
CA PRO A 332 -5.18 2.75 -27.96
C PRO A 332 -5.00 2.20 -29.38
N GLU A 333 -4.51 3.07 -30.27
CA GLU A 333 -4.44 2.82 -31.71
C GLU A 333 -3.60 1.58 -32.05
N GLY A 334 -4.12 0.73 -32.94
CA GLY A 334 -3.47 -0.50 -33.38
C GLY A 334 -3.40 -1.63 -32.34
N LEU A 335 -4.03 -1.53 -31.17
CA LEU A 335 -4.14 -2.71 -30.27
C LEU A 335 -5.13 -3.75 -30.79
N TYR A 336 -6.13 -3.36 -31.59
CA TYR A 336 -7.00 -4.33 -32.27
C TYR A 336 -6.17 -5.14 -33.26
N ASP A 337 -5.45 -4.46 -34.15
CA ASP A 337 -4.64 -5.08 -35.20
C ASP A 337 -3.50 -5.93 -34.64
N SER A 338 -2.88 -5.53 -33.53
CA SER A 338 -1.82 -6.29 -32.87
C SER A 338 -2.30 -7.63 -32.30
N VAL A 339 -3.51 -7.68 -31.74
CA VAL A 339 -4.09 -8.92 -31.16
C VAL A 339 -4.81 -9.75 -32.23
N TYR A 340 -5.22 -9.14 -33.33
CA TYR A 340 -5.81 -9.83 -34.48
C TYR A 340 -4.73 -10.49 -35.37
N ASN A 341 -3.68 -9.75 -35.74
CA ASN A 341 -2.66 -10.20 -36.70
C ASN A 341 -1.39 -10.75 -36.00
N VAL A 342 -1.56 -11.61 -35.00
CA VAL A 342 -0.42 -12.18 -34.24
C VAL A 342 0.45 -13.11 -35.10
N GLY A 343 1.76 -13.03 -34.90
CA GLY A 343 2.72 -13.97 -35.48
C GLY A 343 2.60 -15.34 -34.83
N TRP A 344 2.46 -16.39 -35.65
CA TRP A 344 2.35 -17.77 -35.18
C TRP A 344 3.69 -18.51 -35.27
N HIS A 345 4.00 -19.28 -34.23
CA HIS A 345 5.07 -20.26 -34.23
C HIS A 345 4.60 -21.55 -33.53
N HIS A 346 5.21 -22.69 -33.85
CA HIS A 346 4.92 -23.96 -33.20
C HIS A 346 6.16 -24.84 -33.03
N VAL A 347 6.25 -25.55 -31.92
CA VAL A 347 7.32 -26.49 -31.61
C VAL A 347 6.81 -27.91 -31.85
N VAL A 348 7.43 -28.64 -32.78
CA VAL A 348 7.13 -30.06 -33.05
C VAL A 348 8.22 -30.97 -32.53
N GLU A 349 7.85 -32.22 -32.25
CA GLU A 349 8.81 -33.30 -31.99
C GLU A 349 9.21 -33.98 -33.31
N VAL A 350 10.50 -34.17 -33.57
CA VAL A 350 10.98 -34.86 -34.78
C VAL A 350 11.23 -36.33 -34.47
N PRO A 351 10.53 -37.29 -35.12
CA PRO A 351 10.78 -38.71 -34.91
C PRO A 351 12.10 -39.15 -35.58
N GLY A 352 13.07 -39.58 -34.78
CA GLY A 352 14.26 -40.31 -35.24
C GLY A 352 15.61 -39.71 -34.81
N GLY A 353 16.39 -40.49 -34.07
CA GLY A 353 17.73 -40.13 -33.57
C GLY A 353 17.87 -40.35 -32.06
N GLU A 354 19.11 -40.47 -31.58
CA GLU A 354 19.42 -40.59 -30.13
C GLU A 354 19.29 -39.22 -29.43
N GLY A 355 18.05 -38.75 -29.30
CA GLY A 355 17.72 -37.50 -28.64
C GLY A 355 16.33 -37.00 -29.04
N MET A 356 15.53 -36.55 -28.07
CA MET A 356 14.16 -36.07 -28.28
C MET A 356 14.15 -34.67 -28.90
N GLY A 357 14.51 -34.58 -30.19
CA GLY A 357 14.70 -33.33 -30.92
C GLY A 357 13.40 -32.53 -31.07
N MET A 358 13.38 -31.33 -30.48
CA MET A 358 12.31 -30.35 -30.68
C MET A 358 12.73 -29.33 -31.75
N VAL A 359 11.85 -29.04 -32.70
CA VAL A 359 12.08 -28.06 -33.77
C VAL A 359 11.00 -26.99 -33.73
N LEU A 360 11.43 -25.73 -33.57
CA LEU A 360 10.58 -24.56 -33.75
C LEU A 360 10.33 -24.33 -35.24
N ARG A 361 9.08 -24.05 -35.60
CA ARG A 361 8.60 -23.73 -36.95
C ARG A 361 7.79 -22.45 -36.89
N GLU A 362 7.89 -21.65 -37.95
CA GLU A 362 7.06 -20.46 -38.18
C GLU A 362 5.71 -20.88 -38.80
N GLY A 363 4.66 -20.09 -38.56
CA GLY A 363 3.29 -20.34 -38.99
C GLY A 363 2.44 -21.14 -38.00
N GLU A 364 1.13 -21.20 -38.26
CA GLU A 364 0.17 -22.05 -37.55
C GLU A 364 0.48 -23.55 -37.85
N PRO A 365 0.39 -24.47 -36.87
CA PRO A 365 0.66 -25.88 -37.13
C PRO A 365 -0.38 -26.49 -38.08
N PRO A 366 0.03 -27.33 -39.07
CA PRO A 366 -0.91 -27.97 -40.01
C PRO A 366 -1.99 -28.85 -39.36
N GLN A 367 -1.78 -29.27 -38.11
CA GLN A 367 -2.70 -30.06 -37.31
C GLN A 367 -2.54 -29.69 -35.83
N SER A 368 -3.64 -29.30 -35.17
CA SER A 368 -3.69 -29.12 -33.71
C SER A 368 -3.91 -30.45 -32.98
N TRP A 369 -3.93 -30.44 -31.65
CA TRP A 369 -4.17 -31.64 -30.85
C TRP A 369 -5.52 -32.29 -31.11
N THR A 370 -5.52 -33.62 -31.11
CA THR A 370 -6.72 -34.46 -31.15
C THR A 370 -7.33 -34.61 -29.76
N TYR A 371 -8.66 -34.56 -29.70
CA TYR A 371 -9.42 -34.76 -28.46
C TYR A 371 -10.56 -35.74 -28.66
N LYS A 372 -10.65 -36.70 -27.73
CA LYS A 372 -11.77 -37.64 -27.61
C LYS A 372 -12.77 -37.08 -26.59
N LYS A 373 -14.07 -37.30 -26.83
CA LYS A 373 -15.14 -36.83 -25.93
C LYS A 373 -15.43 -37.89 -24.86
N VAL A 374 -15.31 -37.52 -23.59
CA VAL A 374 -15.58 -38.39 -22.44
C VAL A 374 -16.68 -37.76 -21.59
N GLY A 375 -17.91 -38.25 -21.73
CA GLY A 375 -19.07 -37.61 -21.10
C GLY A 375 -19.29 -36.17 -21.59
N ASP A 376 -19.18 -35.20 -20.68
CA ASP A 376 -19.24 -33.76 -20.98
C ASP A 376 -17.85 -33.09 -21.07
N THR A 377 -16.76 -33.84 -20.91
CA THR A 377 -15.39 -33.34 -21.02
C THR A 377 -14.74 -33.74 -22.36
N LEU A 378 -13.63 -33.08 -22.66
CA LEU A 378 -12.68 -33.50 -23.68
C LEU A 378 -11.43 -34.03 -22.97
N GLU A 379 -10.91 -35.17 -23.42
CA GLU A 379 -9.58 -35.68 -23.08
C GLU A 379 -8.69 -35.60 -24.31
N LYS A 380 -7.37 -35.44 -24.11
CA LYS A 380 -6.39 -35.58 -25.19
C LYS A 380 -6.42 -37.02 -25.72
N ASP A 381 -6.37 -37.19 -27.04
CA ASP A 381 -6.38 -38.51 -27.65
C ASP A 381 -4.96 -39.00 -27.97
N ASP A 382 -4.27 -39.46 -26.92
CA ASP A 382 -2.93 -40.03 -26.99
C ASP A 382 -2.87 -41.47 -27.54
N GLY A 383 -4.03 -42.09 -27.83
CA GLY A 383 -4.14 -43.51 -28.17
C GLY A 383 -3.96 -43.85 -29.66
N VAL A 384 -3.62 -42.86 -30.50
CA VAL A 384 -3.74 -42.98 -31.95
C VAL A 384 -2.49 -42.49 -32.69
N GLU A 385 -1.70 -43.42 -33.24
CA GLU A 385 -0.73 -43.12 -34.30
C GLU A 385 -1.46 -42.73 -35.59
N GLN A 386 -1.86 -41.46 -35.72
CA GLN A 386 -2.51 -40.94 -36.93
C GLN A 386 -1.63 -39.97 -37.71
N SER A 387 -1.14 -40.46 -38.85
CA SER A 387 -0.41 -39.74 -39.89
C SER A 387 1.01 -39.31 -39.52
N GLY A 388 1.91 -39.28 -40.52
CA GLY A 388 3.31 -38.83 -40.36
C GLY A 388 3.49 -37.32 -40.19
N ALA A 389 2.48 -36.62 -39.65
CA ALA A 389 2.53 -35.20 -39.34
C ALA A 389 2.96 -35.02 -37.88
N ALA A 390 4.09 -34.35 -37.65
CA ALA A 390 4.60 -34.15 -36.30
C ALA A 390 3.68 -33.22 -35.48
N LEU A 391 3.07 -33.75 -34.42
CA LEU A 391 2.17 -33.00 -33.55
C LEU A 391 2.90 -31.87 -32.82
N PRO A 392 2.25 -30.70 -32.60
CA PRO A 392 2.82 -29.65 -31.78
C PRO A 392 2.93 -30.11 -30.31
N ARG A 393 4.00 -29.70 -29.63
CA ARG A 393 4.13 -29.76 -28.16
C ARG A 393 3.79 -28.42 -27.51
N LEU A 394 4.02 -27.32 -28.23
CA LEU A 394 3.74 -25.95 -27.84
C LEU A 394 3.44 -25.11 -29.10
N MET A 395 2.51 -24.16 -28.99
CA MET A 395 2.32 -23.09 -29.97
C MET A 395 2.62 -21.74 -29.30
N VAL A 396 3.04 -20.75 -30.07
CA VAL A 396 3.37 -19.41 -29.59
C VAL A 396 2.68 -18.39 -30.48
N LEU A 397 1.86 -17.52 -29.87
CA LEU A 397 1.21 -16.41 -30.56
C LEU A 397 1.86 -15.11 -30.08
N THR A 398 2.55 -14.41 -30.99
CA THR A 398 3.33 -13.21 -30.69
C THR A 398 2.58 -11.96 -31.18
N SER A 399 2.24 -11.05 -30.26
CA SER A 399 1.55 -9.78 -30.55
C SER A 399 2.54 -8.62 -30.46
N ASP A 400 2.71 -7.82 -31.52
CA ASP A 400 3.70 -6.72 -31.60
C ASP A 400 3.67 -5.76 -30.40
N LYS A 401 2.46 -5.41 -29.95
CA LYS A 401 2.21 -4.49 -28.82
C LYS A 401 1.89 -5.23 -27.52
N GLY A 402 2.05 -6.55 -27.47
CA GLY A 402 1.71 -7.37 -26.31
C GLY A 402 0.22 -7.69 -26.19
N TRP A 403 -0.21 -8.13 -25.00
CA TRP A 403 -1.55 -8.64 -24.73
C TRP A 403 -2.21 -7.84 -23.58
N PRO A 404 -3.55 -7.88 -23.43
CA PRO A 404 -4.25 -7.10 -22.40
C PRO A 404 -3.76 -7.27 -20.95
N TYR A 405 -3.20 -8.42 -20.59
CA TYR A 405 -2.61 -8.64 -19.26
C TYR A 405 -1.26 -7.91 -19.06
N SER A 406 -0.52 -7.62 -20.14
CA SER A 406 0.80 -6.96 -20.11
C SER A 406 0.76 -5.46 -20.39
N TRP A 407 -0.40 -4.89 -20.77
CA TRP A 407 -0.60 -3.45 -20.98
C TRP A 407 -0.70 -2.59 -19.69
N ASN A 408 -0.11 -3.04 -18.58
CA ASN A 408 -0.10 -2.29 -17.32
C ASN A 408 0.85 -1.09 -17.38
N ARG A 409 0.58 -0.02 -16.62
CA ARG A 409 1.26 1.28 -16.67
C ARG A 409 2.64 1.32 -16.02
N TRP A 410 3.33 0.18 -15.96
CA TRP A 410 4.69 0.04 -15.43
C TRP A 410 5.56 -0.64 -16.48
N ASN A 411 6.76 -0.08 -16.72
CA ASN A 411 7.70 -0.56 -17.74
C ASN A 411 8.45 -1.85 -17.31
N SER A 412 7.70 -2.88 -16.89
CA SER A 412 8.16 -4.27 -16.83
C SER A 412 8.08 -4.89 -18.23
N GLY A 413 9.13 -5.60 -18.65
CA GLY A 413 9.31 -6.03 -20.05
C GLY A 413 8.09 -6.72 -20.66
N LEU A 414 7.67 -6.22 -21.83
CA LEU A 414 6.52 -6.73 -22.58
C LEU A 414 6.76 -8.18 -23.02
N THR A 415 6.07 -9.13 -22.39
CA THR A 415 5.93 -10.49 -22.90
C THR A 415 4.91 -10.49 -24.03
N ASN A 416 5.42 -10.30 -25.26
CA ASN A 416 4.61 -10.32 -26.49
C ASN A 416 4.09 -11.72 -26.83
N ASP A 417 4.72 -12.77 -26.30
CA ASP A 417 4.37 -14.17 -26.55
C ASP A 417 3.25 -14.70 -25.64
N CYS A 418 2.33 -15.45 -26.24
CA CYS A 418 1.34 -16.28 -25.58
C CYS A 418 1.66 -17.76 -25.84
N TYR A 419 2.19 -18.47 -24.83
CA TYR A 419 2.58 -19.88 -24.92
C TYR A 419 1.38 -20.82 -24.69
N VAL A 420 0.98 -21.56 -25.72
CA VAL A 420 -0.23 -22.39 -25.76
C VAL A 420 0.16 -23.87 -25.80
N ASN A 421 -0.39 -24.66 -24.87
CA ASN A 421 -0.28 -26.11 -24.84
C ASN A 421 -1.65 -26.77 -25.08
N CYS A 422 -1.68 -28.10 -25.08
CA CYS A 422 -2.91 -28.87 -25.27
C CYS A 422 -4.01 -28.54 -24.25
N GLU A 423 -3.69 -28.10 -23.04
CA GLU A 423 -4.68 -27.73 -22.03
C GLU A 423 -5.34 -26.38 -22.32
N VAL A 424 -4.56 -25.42 -22.83
CA VAL A 424 -5.09 -24.12 -23.26
C VAL A 424 -5.97 -24.27 -24.51
N ASP A 425 -5.57 -25.11 -25.48
CA ASP A 425 -6.45 -25.38 -26.64
C ASP A 425 -7.69 -26.19 -26.25
N ARG A 426 -7.59 -27.14 -25.30
CA ARG A 426 -8.74 -27.89 -24.75
C ARG A 426 -9.81 -26.96 -24.18
N VAL A 427 -9.41 -25.87 -23.51
CA VAL A 427 -10.33 -24.82 -23.05
C VAL A 427 -11.00 -24.10 -24.22
N TRP A 428 -10.25 -23.74 -25.27
CA TRP A 428 -10.85 -23.15 -26.47
C TRP A 428 -11.83 -24.10 -27.15
N GLN A 429 -11.49 -25.37 -27.36
CA GLN A 429 -12.43 -26.33 -27.97
C GLN A 429 -13.74 -26.45 -27.16
N ILE A 430 -13.68 -26.37 -25.83
CA ILE A 430 -14.88 -26.35 -24.96
C ILE A 430 -15.71 -25.08 -25.20
N VAL A 431 -15.09 -23.89 -25.24
CA VAL A 431 -15.79 -22.61 -25.50
C VAL A 431 -16.37 -22.58 -26.92
N LYS A 432 -15.60 -22.98 -27.92
CA LYS A 432 -16.01 -23.09 -29.33
C LYS A 432 -17.23 -23.99 -29.51
N ASN A 433 -17.25 -25.15 -28.83
CA ASN A 433 -18.40 -26.06 -28.84
C ASN A 433 -19.66 -25.41 -28.25
N ASP A 434 -19.53 -24.59 -27.22
CA ASP A 434 -20.67 -23.88 -26.62
C ASP A 434 -21.19 -22.71 -27.46
N LEU A 435 -20.28 -21.90 -28.04
CA LEU A 435 -20.66 -20.87 -29.02
C LEU A 435 -21.40 -21.50 -30.22
N THR A 436 -20.91 -22.65 -30.70
CA THR A 436 -21.52 -23.38 -31.81
C THR A 436 -22.94 -23.86 -31.47
N LYS A 437 -23.18 -24.38 -30.25
CA LYS A 437 -24.53 -24.73 -29.79
C LYS A 437 -25.43 -23.50 -29.71
N TRP A 438 -24.93 -22.39 -29.17
CA TRP A 438 -25.67 -21.14 -28.96
C TRP A 438 -26.12 -20.50 -30.29
N PHE A 439 -25.29 -20.53 -31.32
CA PHE A 439 -25.59 -19.90 -32.61
C PHE A 439 -26.24 -20.83 -33.64
N SER A 440 -26.12 -22.17 -33.52
CA SER A 440 -26.75 -23.11 -34.47
C SER A 440 -28.27 -23.26 -34.28
N SER A 441 -28.80 -22.93 -33.10
CA SER A 441 -30.19 -23.22 -32.70
C SER A 441 -31.24 -22.32 -33.37
N HIS A 442 -31.59 -22.65 -34.61
CA HIS A 442 -32.68 -22.03 -35.36
C HIS A 442 -34.03 -22.20 -34.64
N GLY A 443 -34.53 -21.12 -34.03
CA GLY A 443 -35.92 -21.04 -33.55
C GLY A 443 -36.24 -21.67 -32.19
N ARG A 444 -35.24 -22.00 -31.36
CA ARG A 444 -35.46 -22.31 -29.93
C ARG A 444 -34.67 -21.35 -29.04
N THR A 445 -35.32 -20.85 -28.00
CA THR A 445 -34.71 -19.98 -26.97
C THR A 445 -33.74 -20.78 -26.11
N ILE A 446 -32.50 -20.90 -26.57
CA ILE A 446 -31.37 -21.36 -25.76
C ILE A 446 -30.68 -20.11 -25.21
N ASN A 447 -30.58 -20.04 -23.88
CA ASN A 447 -29.88 -18.96 -23.17
C ASN A 447 -28.40 -18.88 -23.62
N PRO A 448 -27.73 -17.73 -23.46
CA PRO A 448 -26.29 -17.64 -23.68
C PRO A 448 -25.53 -18.71 -22.85
N PRO A 449 -24.35 -19.16 -23.31
CA PRO A 449 -23.59 -20.19 -22.63
C PRO A 449 -23.29 -19.77 -21.19
N GLY A 450 -23.71 -20.61 -20.24
CA GLY A 450 -23.66 -20.34 -18.81
C GLY A 450 -22.24 -20.07 -18.30
N ARG A 451 -22.13 -19.36 -17.17
CA ARG A 451 -20.87 -18.90 -16.58
C ARG A 451 -19.86 -20.05 -16.48
N ARG A 452 -18.83 -20.05 -17.33
CA ARG A 452 -17.73 -21.02 -17.23
C ARG A 452 -16.68 -20.53 -16.25
N LEU A 453 -16.15 -21.44 -15.45
CA LEU A 453 -15.08 -21.16 -14.48
C LEU A 453 -13.85 -22.01 -14.84
N LEU A 454 -12.77 -21.36 -15.25
CA LEU A 454 -11.47 -21.98 -15.44
C LEU A 454 -10.66 -21.82 -14.15
N ILE A 455 -10.41 -22.94 -13.47
CA ILE A 455 -9.55 -23.02 -12.29
C ILE A 455 -8.23 -23.68 -12.69
N GLY A 456 -7.10 -23.13 -12.25
CA GLY A 456 -5.81 -23.81 -12.34
C GLY A 456 -4.75 -23.19 -11.45
N THR A 457 -3.69 -23.94 -11.15
CA THR A 457 -2.64 -23.62 -10.17
C THR A 457 -2.09 -22.17 -10.31
N PRO A 458 -1.81 -21.46 -9.20
CA PRO A 458 -1.11 -20.16 -9.26
C PRO A 458 0.23 -20.26 -9.99
N GLY A 459 0.70 -19.17 -10.60
CA GLY A 459 2.01 -19.09 -11.27
C GLY A 459 2.10 -19.77 -12.65
N ILE A 460 1.30 -20.79 -12.96
CA ILE A 460 1.37 -21.54 -14.24
C ILE A 460 0.63 -20.81 -15.37
N GLY A 461 1.05 -19.58 -15.70
CA GLY A 461 0.76 -18.90 -16.98
C GLY A 461 -0.70 -18.62 -17.37
N LYS A 462 -1.71 -18.90 -16.54
CA LYS A 462 -3.13 -18.87 -16.94
C LYS A 462 -3.58 -17.61 -17.69
N SER A 463 -3.41 -16.44 -17.09
CA SER A 463 -3.79 -15.15 -17.67
C SER A 463 -2.99 -14.82 -18.92
N MET A 464 -1.71 -15.22 -18.93
CA MET A 464 -0.78 -15.03 -20.04
C MET A 464 -1.15 -15.87 -21.27
N ALA A 465 -1.63 -17.10 -21.06
CA ALA A 465 -1.88 -18.08 -22.12
C ALA A 465 -3.36 -18.28 -22.44
N ALA A 466 -4.19 -18.67 -21.46
CA ALA A 466 -5.57 -19.06 -21.69
C ALA A 466 -6.47 -17.88 -22.07
N SER A 467 -6.37 -16.77 -21.32
CA SER A 467 -7.15 -15.56 -21.59
C SER A 467 -6.76 -14.93 -22.94
N SER A 468 -5.46 -14.88 -23.25
CA SER A 468 -4.90 -14.43 -24.53
C SER A 468 -5.39 -15.27 -25.72
N TYR A 469 -5.26 -16.61 -25.63
CA TYR A 469 -5.67 -17.52 -26.70
C TYR A 469 -7.19 -17.49 -26.94
N LEU A 470 -7.98 -17.39 -25.88
CA LEU A 470 -9.44 -17.20 -25.97
C LEU A 470 -9.79 -15.87 -26.63
N LEU A 471 -9.11 -14.77 -26.31
CA LEU A 471 -9.35 -13.47 -26.92
C LEU A 471 -9.07 -13.51 -28.44
N TYR A 472 -7.92 -14.05 -28.84
CA TYR A 472 -7.56 -14.23 -30.26
C TYR A 472 -8.64 -15.01 -31.02
N HIS A 473 -9.07 -16.15 -30.49
CA HIS A 473 -10.07 -16.99 -31.16
C HIS A 473 -11.49 -16.41 -31.16
N LEU A 474 -11.87 -15.67 -30.13
CA LEU A 474 -13.15 -14.94 -30.10
C LEU A 474 -13.16 -13.77 -31.10
N LEU A 475 -12.02 -13.09 -31.31
CA LEU A 475 -11.85 -12.06 -32.35
C LEU A 475 -12.02 -12.66 -33.76
N HIS A 476 -11.48 -13.85 -34.00
CA HIS A 476 -11.61 -14.57 -35.28
C HIS A 476 -12.96 -15.30 -35.49
N TYR A 477 -13.81 -15.38 -34.46
CA TYR A 477 -15.17 -15.93 -34.60
C TYR A 477 -16.06 -15.02 -35.47
N ASP A 478 -17.14 -15.54 -36.07
CA ASP A 478 -18.04 -14.75 -36.93
C ASP A 478 -18.55 -13.48 -36.22
N ALA A 479 -18.19 -12.31 -36.76
CA ALA A 479 -18.57 -11.00 -36.23
C ALA A 479 -20.09 -10.71 -36.31
N LYS A 480 -20.83 -11.41 -37.19
CA LYS A 480 -22.30 -11.33 -37.24
C LYS A 480 -22.94 -12.05 -36.05
N GLN A 481 -22.31 -13.12 -35.57
CA GLN A 481 -22.76 -13.90 -34.42
C GLN A 481 -22.29 -13.24 -33.11
N LEU A 482 -21.00 -12.91 -33.01
CA LEU A 482 -20.35 -12.33 -31.85
C LEU A 482 -19.69 -10.98 -32.22
N GLN A 483 -20.33 -9.88 -31.81
CA GLN A 483 -19.98 -8.52 -32.22
C GLN A 483 -18.94 -7.86 -31.29
N MET A 484 -19.03 -8.13 -29.99
CA MET A 484 -18.21 -7.50 -28.94
C MET A 484 -17.48 -8.51 -28.08
N ILE A 485 -16.30 -8.15 -27.56
CA ILE A 485 -15.62 -8.90 -26.49
C ILE A 485 -15.22 -7.92 -25.39
N ALA A 486 -15.54 -8.24 -24.14
CA ALA A 486 -15.10 -7.48 -22.98
C ALA A 486 -14.06 -8.29 -22.20
N TYR A 487 -12.82 -7.80 -22.15
CA TYR A 487 -11.71 -8.42 -21.43
C TYR A 487 -11.42 -7.63 -20.15
N PHE A 488 -11.77 -8.18 -18.99
CA PHE A 488 -11.52 -7.58 -17.68
C PHE A 488 -10.21 -8.14 -17.10
N PHE A 489 -9.33 -7.26 -16.61
CA PHE A 489 -8.11 -7.63 -15.90
C PHE A 489 -7.71 -6.52 -14.92
N ALA A 490 -7.49 -6.88 -13.65
CA ALA A 490 -7.25 -5.95 -12.55
C ALA A 490 -8.28 -4.81 -12.50
N ASP A 491 -7.87 -3.55 -12.63
CA ASP A 491 -8.72 -2.36 -12.62
C ASP A 491 -9.25 -1.95 -14.01
N ARG A 492 -8.93 -2.71 -15.07
CA ARG A 492 -9.15 -2.33 -16.47
C ARG A 492 -10.16 -3.23 -17.17
N THR A 493 -10.82 -2.67 -18.18
CA THR A 493 -11.53 -3.46 -19.18
C THR A 493 -11.21 -2.96 -20.59
N PHE A 494 -10.83 -3.89 -21.45
CA PHE A 494 -10.64 -3.67 -22.88
C PHE A 494 -11.88 -4.18 -23.61
N LEU A 495 -12.63 -3.27 -24.19
CA LEU A 495 -13.82 -3.56 -24.99
C LEU A 495 -13.43 -3.56 -26.47
N PHE A 496 -13.40 -4.75 -27.06
CA PHE A 496 -13.13 -4.96 -28.49
C PHE A 496 -14.44 -4.91 -29.27
N ASP A 497 -14.55 -3.95 -30.19
CA ASP A 497 -15.62 -3.87 -31.19
C ASP A 497 -15.12 -4.50 -32.49
N LYS A 498 -15.68 -5.65 -32.86
CA LYS A 498 -15.31 -6.39 -34.07
C LYS A 498 -15.98 -5.85 -35.34
N THR A 499 -16.97 -4.98 -35.19
CA THR A 499 -17.70 -4.33 -36.30
C THR A 499 -17.01 -3.03 -36.72
N ALA A 500 -16.44 -2.30 -35.76
CA ALA A 500 -15.63 -1.10 -35.99
C ALA A 500 -14.11 -1.39 -36.04
N GLN A 501 -13.67 -2.60 -35.67
CA GLN A 501 -12.26 -2.99 -35.52
C GLN A 501 -11.49 -2.06 -34.57
N THR A 502 -12.05 -1.79 -33.38
CA THR A 502 -11.43 -0.92 -32.38
C THR A 502 -11.35 -1.56 -31.00
N VAL A 503 -10.38 -1.14 -30.20
CA VAL A 503 -10.33 -1.37 -28.75
C VAL A 503 -10.66 -0.07 -28.05
N THR A 504 -11.50 -0.15 -27.01
CA THR A 504 -11.73 0.94 -26.06
C THR A 504 -11.33 0.49 -24.67
N GLU A 505 -10.42 1.23 -24.02
CA GLU A 505 -10.01 0.98 -22.64
C GLU A 505 -10.88 1.77 -21.65
N TYR A 506 -11.36 1.06 -20.64
CA TYR A 506 -12.07 1.60 -19.48
C TYR A 506 -11.27 1.30 -18.20
N VAL A 507 -11.31 2.23 -17.24
CA VAL A 507 -10.65 2.10 -15.93
C VAL A 507 -11.72 2.19 -14.84
N GLY A 508 -11.80 1.18 -13.99
CA GLY A 508 -12.82 1.02 -12.95
C GLY A 508 -14.03 0.20 -13.41
N GLU A 509 -14.32 -0.88 -12.68
CA GLU A 509 -15.37 -1.87 -13.00
C GLU A 509 -16.77 -1.24 -13.17
N SER A 510 -17.12 -0.23 -12.38
CA SER A 510 -18.42 0.47 -12.43
C SER A 510 -18.68 1.11 -13.80
N SER A 511 -17.69 1.81 -14.37
CA SER A 511 -17.82 2.46 -15.68
C SER A 511 -18.07 1.47 -16.81
N THR A 512 -17.46 0.28 -16.70
CA THR A 512 -17.58 -0.79 -17.68
C THR A 512 -18.92 -1.51 -17.57
N LEU A 513 -19.38 -1.79 -16.34
CA LEU A 513 -20.58 -2.55 -16.07
C LEU A 513 -21.81 -1.96 -16.79
N ASP A 514 -21.98 -0.64 -16.71
CA ASP A 514 -23.12 0.04 -17.31
C ASP A 514 -22.99 0.22 -18.84
N VAL A 515 -21.77 0.22 -19.38
CA VAL A 515 -21.54 0.13 -20.83
C VAL A 515 -21.94 -1.25 -21.36
N VAL A 516 -21.51 -2.34 -20.71
CA VAL A 516 -21.85 -3.71 -21.14
C VAL A 516 -23.35 -3.99 -20.99
N LYS A 517 -23.99 -3.56 -19.90
CA LYS A 517 -25.47 -3.57 -19.79
C LYS A 517 -26.13 -2.75 -20.89
N GLY A 518 -25.64 -1.53 -21.16
CA GLY A 518 -26.17 -0.65 -22.19
C GLY A 518 -26.08 -1.22 -23.60
N LEU A 519 -25.08 -2.05 -23.89
CA LEU A 519 -24.94 -2.81 -25.14
C LEU A 519 -25.88 -4.03 -25.16
N SER A 520 -25.92 -4.81 -24.07
CA SER A 520 -26.84 -5.93 -23.88
C SER A 520 -28.32 -5.52 -24.09
N HIS A 521 -28.76 -4.42 -23.45
CA HIS A 521 -30.12 -3.86 -23.61
C HIS A 521 -30.41 -3.37 -25.05
N ARG A 522 -29.39 -3.14 -25.88
CA ARG A 522 -29.53 -2.80 -27.31
C ARG A 522 -29.49 -4.03 -28.22
N GLY A 523 -29.49 -5.25 -27.67
CA GLY A 523 -29.41 -6.51 -28.41
C GLY A 523 -28.03 -6.83 -28.98
N VAL A 524 -26.99 -6.10 -28.58
CA VAL A 524 -25.61 -6.37 -29.02
C VAL A 524 -25.10 -7.65 -28.37
N ARG A 525 -24.64 -8.61 -29.17
CA ARG A 525 -24.16 -9.91 -28.69
C ARG A 525 -22.66 -9.87 -28.43
N GLY A 526 -22.27 -10.23 -27.21
CA GLY A 526 -20.86 -10.23 -26.80
C GLY A 526 -20.45 -11.39 -25.89
N PHE A 527 -19.16 -11.42 -25.57
CA PHE A 527 -18.56 -12.43 -24.69
C PHE A 527 -17.61 -11.76 -23.69
N ILE A 528 -17.61 -12.23 -22.45
CA ILE A 528 -16.78 -11.72 -21.36
C ILE A 528 -15.66 -12.71 -21.05
N ILE A 529 -14.42 -12.24 -21.08
CA ILE A 529 -13.28 -12.86 -20.40
C ILE A 529 -13.05 -12.05 -19.12
N TYR A 530 -13.16 -12.70 -17.95
CA TYR A 530 -12.91 -12.06 -16.66
C TYR A 530 -11.70 -12.71 -15.97
N ASP A 531 -10.58 -12.01 -15.97
CA ASP A 531 -9.28 -12.53 -15.52
C ASP A 531 -8.92 -12.01 -14.13
N VAL A 532 -8.96 -12.91 -13.14
CA VAL A 532 -8.88 -12.56 -11.72
C VAL A 532 -7.42 -12.35 -11.29
N ALA A 533 -6.93 -11.13 -11.51
CA ALA A 533 -5.55 -10.74 -11.22
C ALA A 533 -5.17 -10.77 -9.71
N THR A 534 -6.12 -10.58 -8.79
CA THR A 534 -5.86 -10.47 -7.35
C THR A 534 -6.87 -11.22 -6.48
N ASN A 535 -6.44 -11.64 -5.29
CA ASN A 535 -7.29 -12.34 -4.31
C ASN A 535 -8.36 -11.41 -3.72
N GLY A 536 -9.56 -11.42 -4.29
CA GLY A 536 -10.74 -10.76 -3.70
C GLY A 536 -11.76 -10.27 -4.72
N CYS A 537 -11.30 -9.88 -5.91
CA CYS A 537 -12.16 -9.44 -7.00
C CYS A 537 -13.03 -10.60 -7.52
N GLN A 538 -14.30 -10.60 -7.13
CA GLN A 538 -15.34 -11.42 -7.75
C GLN A 538 -16.03 -10.59 -8.82
N PRO A 539 -16.41 -11.15 -9.97
CA PRO A 539 -17.20 -10.44 -10.96
C PRO A 539 -18.52 -9.97 -10.35
N SER A 540 -18.89 -8.71 -10.63
CA SER A 540 -20.17 -8.14 -10.22
C SER A 540 -21.34 -9.09 -10.48
N SER A 541 -22.30 -9.19 -9.55
CA SER A 541 -23.40 -10.16 -9.59
C SER A 541 -24.24 -10.09 -10.88
N GLY A 542 -24.32 -8.91 -11.49
CA GLY A 542 -24.98 -8.64 -12.78
C GLY A 542 -24.16 -8.97 -14.05
N LEU A 543 -23.05 -9.70 -13.94
CA LEU A 543 -22.31 -10.26 -15.07
C LEU A 543 -22.47 -11.80 -15.15
N PRO A 544 -22.71 -12.39 -16.35
CA PRO A 544 -22.93 -11.73 -17.63
C PRO A 544 -24.27 -10.99 -17.68
N CYS A 545 -24.32 -9.97 -18.52
CA CYS A 545 -25.56 -9.33 -18.93
C CYS A 545 -26.36 -10.26 -19.87
N GLU A 546 -27.65 -9.97 -20.06
CA GLU A 546 -28.51 -10.80 -20.89
C GLU A 546 -28.00 -10.87 -22.34
N GLY A 547 -28.02 -12.07 -22.94
CA GLY A 547 -27.48 -12.29 -24.28
C GLY A 547 -25.95 -12.28 -24.42
N TRP A 548 -25.19 -12.27 -23.31
CA TRP A 548 -23.72 -12.35 -23.33
C TRP A 548 -23.22 -13.66 -22.71
N GLY A 549 -22.20 -14.27 -23.32
CA GLY A 549 -21.47 -15.41 -22.73
C GLY A 549 -20.36 -14.95 -21.78
N MET A 550 -19.90 -15.80 -20.87
CA MET A 550 -18.82 -15.46 -19.92
C MET A 550 -17.95 -16.64 -19.51
N ILE A 551 -16.64 -16.40 -19.46
CA ILE A 551 -15.66 -17.24 -18.77
C ILE A 551 -14.92 -16.42 -17.70
N VAL A 552 -14.80 -16.99 -16.50
CA VAL A 552 -13.98 -16.48 -15.39
C VAL A 552 -12.70 -17.31 -15.35
N VAL A 553 -11.54 -16.67 -15.41
CA VAL A 553 -10.22 -17.29 -15.29
C VAL A 553 -9.67 -16.96 -13.90
N THR A 554 -9.46 -17.96 -13.06
CA THR A 554 -9.01 -17.76 -11.67
C THR A 554 -8.06 -18.85 -11.16
N SER A 555 -7.38 -18.55 -10.06
CA SER A 555 -6.58 -19.51 -9.30
C SER A 555 -7.41 -20.18 -8.20
N PRO A 556 -7.15 -21.45 -7.82
CA PRO A 556 -7.90 -22.13 -6.77
C PRO A 556 -7.77 -21.40 -5.43
N ASN A 557 -8.89 -20.85 -4.95
CA ASN A 557 -9.02 -20.22 -3.64
C ASN A 557 -10.37 -20.66 -3.02
N SER A 558 -10.33 -21.17 -1.79
CA SER A 558 -11.49 -21.76 -1.11
C SER A 558 -12.68 -20.80 -0.94
N LYS A 559 -12.45 -19.48 -0.95
CA LYS A 559 -13.53 -18.48 -0.86
C LYS A 559 -14.30 -18.26 -2.18
N GLN A 560 -13.79 -18.68 -3.33
CA GLN A 560 -14.42 -18.41 -4.65
C GLN A 560 -15.43 -19.47 -5.09
N LEU A 561 -15.45 -20.66 -4.48
CA LEU A 561 -16.34 -21.77 -4.87
C LEU A 561 -17.85 -21.46 -4.70
N ARG A 562 -18.22 -20.42 -3.95
CA ARG A 562 -19.62 -19.98 -3.81
C ARG A 562 -20.23 -19.38 -5.09
N ILE A 563 -19.42 -18.91 -6.04
CA ILE A 563 -19.88 -18.18 -7.23
C ILE A 563 -20.72 -19.06 -8.19
N VAL A 564 -20.64 -20.40 -8.07
CA VAL A 564 -21.35 -21.37 -8.92
C VAL A 564 -22.65 -21.90 -8.27
N GLY A 565 -22.91 -21.58 -6.99
CA GLY A 565 -23.98 -22.19 -6.21
C GLY A 565 -25.38 -21.59 -6.41
N GLU A 566 -25.49 -20.30 -6.71
CA GLU A 566 -26.75 -19.56 -6.71
C GLU A 566 -27.00 -18.90 -8.08
N GLY A 567 -27.93 -19.47 -8.85
CA GLY A 567 -28.32 -18.96 -10.18
C GLY A 567 -28.29 -20.00 -11.30
N SER A 568 -29.35 -20.81 -11.38
CA SER A 568 -29.65 -21.69 -12.53
C SER A 568 -28.51 -22.58 -13.07
N GLY A 569 -28.27 -23.70 -12.38
CA GLY A 569 -27.76 -24.96 -12.95
C GLY A 569 -26.57 -24.88 -13.92
N SER A 570 -25.35 -24.98 -13.39
CA SER A 570 -24.14 -25.25 -14.19
C SER A 570 -23.27 -26.32 -13.54
N ARG A 571 -22.70 -27.21 -14.36
CA ARG A 571 -21.83 -28.30 -13.92
C ARG A 571 -20.41 -27.78 -13.71
N ALA A 572 -19.80 -28.12 -12.58
CA ALA A 572 -18.37 -27.96 -12.39
C ALA A 572 -17.64 -29.10 -13.11
N ASN A 573 -16.79 -28.78 -14.09
CA ASN A 573 -15.76 -29.71 -14.53
C ASN A 573 -14.62 -29.65 -13.51
N HIS A 574 -14.13 -30.81 -13.06
CA HIS A 574 -12.88 -30.92 -12.33
C HIS A 574 -11.77 -31.38 -13.29
N ASN A 575 -10.56 -30.88 -13.06
CA ASN A 575 -9.31 -31.44 -13.55
C ASN A 575 -8.64 -32.19 -12.39
#